data_AF-A0A7S0JCN8-F1
#
_entry.id   AF-A0A7S0JCN8-F1
#
_cell.length_a   1.000
_cell.length_b   1.000
_cell.length_c   1.000
_cell.angle_alpha   90.00
_cell.angle_beta   90.00
_cell.angle_gamma   90.00
#
_symmetry.space_group_name_H-M   'P 1'
#
loop_
_entity.id
_entity.type
_entity.pdbx_description
1 polymer ?
#
loop_
_entity_poly.entity_id
_entity_poly.type
_entity_poly.pdbx_seq_one_letter_code
_entity_poly.pdbx_strand_id
1 'polypeptide(L)'
;LLYAVHRGADGLGMDVDGREIVSVIAGGRADADGLMRAGDKILAIDRVPLEGHELAQLLARGSPPYEFKVRRRDEFLLNQLKAHKLQVHGSVYRLFKAPIRRGSDGLGIELRG
;
A
#
# COMPACT_ATOMS: atom_id res chain seq x y z
N LEU A 1 6.13 2.29 -0.58
CA LEU A 1 5.68 0.91 -0.88
C LEU A 1 5.75 0.75 -2.38
N LEU A 2 6.14 -0.44 -2.86
CA LEU A 2 6.12 -0.79 -4.28
C LEU A 2 5.09 -1.88 -4.47
N TYR A 3 4.16 -1.68 -5.40
CA TYR A 3 3.06 -2.58 -5.66
C TYR A 3 2.99 -2.90 -7.14
N ALA A 4 2.86 -4.19 -7.46
CA ALA A 4 2.47 -4.63 -8.79
C ALA A 4 0.96 -4.44 -8.93
N VAL A 5 0.54 -3.58 -9.85
CA VAL A 5 -0.86 -3.23 -10.10
C VAL A 5 -1.29 -3.85 -11.42
N HIS A 6 -2.28 -4.73 -11.36
CA HIS A 6 -2.81 -5.37 -12.55
C HIS A 6 -3.96 -4.56 -13.15
N ARG A 7 -4.24 -4.82 -14.44
CA ARG A 7 -5.39 -4.26 -15.14
C ARG A 7 -6.40 -5.37 -15.43
N GLY A 8 -7.64 -5.20 -14.99
CA GLY A 8 -8.78 -6.03 -15.35
C GLY A 8 -9.49 -5.54 -16.62
N ALA A 9 -10.61 -6.17 -16.96
CA ALA A 9 -11.45 -5.78 -18.09
C ALA A 9 -11.91 -4.32 -17.98
N ASP A 10 -12.32 -3.90 -16.78
CA ASP A 10 -12.85 -2.55 -16.50
C ASP A 10 -11.76 -1.56 -16.02
N GLY A 11 -10.48 -1.86 -16.28
CA GLY A 11 -9.35 -1.01 -15.86
C GLY A 11 -8.72 -1.44 -14.54
N LEU A 12 -8.28 -0.48 -13.73
CA LEU A 12 -7.50 -0.77 -12.51
C LEU A 12 -8.38 -1.09 -11.29
N GLY A 13 -9.67 -0.73 -11.30
CA GLY A 13 -10.58 -0.97 -10.17
C GLY A 13 -10.37 -0.02 -8.97
N MET A 14 -9.90 1.20 -9.22
CA MET A 14 -9.70 2.23 -8.18
C MET A 14 -9.93 3.62 -8.79
N ASP A 15 -10.40 4.56 -7.97
CA ASP A 15 -10.50 5.97 -8.36
C ASP A 15 -9.30 6.75 -7.82
N VAL A 16 -8.79 7.67 -8.63
CA VAL A 16 -7.65 8.53 -8.28
C VAL A 16 -8.04 9.99 -8.48
N ASP A 17 -7.87 10.80 -7.43
CA ASP A 17 -7.92 12.25 -7.50
C ASP A 17 -6.49 12.82 -7.49
N GLY A 18 -6.08 13.37 -8.63
CA GLY A 18 -4.72 13.82 -8.89
C GLY A 18 -3.69 12.70 -8.75
N ARG A 19 -3.14 12.52 -7.54
CA ARG A 19 -2.13 11.51 -7.21
C ARG A 19 -2.54 10.62 -6.04
N GLU A 20 -3.75 10.78 -5.52
CA GLU A 20 -4.22 10.07 -4.33
C GLU A 20 -5.33 9.09 -4.72
N ILE A 21 -5.21 7.84 -4.29
CA ILE A 21 -6.29 6.87 -4.43
C ILE A 21 -7.39 7.29 -3.47
N VAL A 22 -8.57 7.62 -4.00
CA VAL A 22 -9.72 8.07 -3.19
C VAL A 22 -10.70 6.94 -2.90
N SER A 23 -10.73 5.90 -3.75
CA SER A 23 -11.56 4.72 -3.56
C SER A 23 -10.89 3.47 -4.13
N VAL A 24 -11.23 2.31 -3.58
CA VAL A 24 -11.00 1.00 -4.22
C VAL A 24 -12.37 0.41 -4.51
N ILE A 25 -12.59 0.02 -5.76
CA ILE A 25 -13.90 -0.44 -6.24
C ILE A 25 -14.09 -1.88 -5.80
N ALA A 26 -15.10 -2.14 -4.96
CA ALA A 26 -15.44 -3.47 -4.49
C ALA A 26 -15.68 -4.46 -5.65
N GLY A 27 -15.04 -5.62 -5.60
CA GLY A 27 -15.05 -6.62 -6.67
C GLY A 27 -14.20 -6.28 -7.90
N GLY A 28 -13.58 -5.08 -7.94
CA GLY A 28 -12.68 -4.65 -9.01
C GLY A 28 -11.27 -5.26 -8.89
N ARG A 29 -10.41 -4.97 -9.89
CA ARG A 29 -9.07 -5.57 -9.93
C ARG A 29 -8.19 -5.19 -8.72
N ALA A 30 -8.19 -3.93 -8.31
CA ALA A 30 -7.42 -3.48 -7.14
C ALA A 30 -7.91 -4.09 -5.83
N ASP A 31 -9.22 -4.33 -5.68
CA ASP A 31 -9.80 -5.00 -4.52
C ASP A 31 -9.36 -6.47 -4.45
N ALA A 32 -9.43 -7.18 -5.59
CA ALA A 32 -8.96 -8.56 -5.70
C ALA A 32 -7.46 -8.70 -5.41
N ASP A 33 -6.64 -7.74 -5.84
CA ASP A 33 -5.20 -7.72 -5.53
C ASP A 33 -4.96 -7.43 -4.03
N GLY A 34 -5.83 -6.65 -3.37
CA GLY A 34 -5.77 -6.35 -1.94
C GLY A 34 -4.55 -5.51 -1.49
N LEU A 35 -3.81 -4.94 -2.45
CA LEU A 35 -2.57 -4.21 -2.18
C LEU A 35 -2.80 -2.73 -1.91
N MET A 36 -3.61 -2.09 -2.75
CA MET A 36 -3.90 -0.66 -2.73
C MET A 36 -5.04 -0.33 -1.78
N ARG A 37 -5.05 0.89 -1.23
CA ARG A 37 -6.17 1.39 -0.43
C ARG A 37 -6.34 2.90 -0.60
N ALA A 38 -7.53 3.39 -0.26
CA ALA A 38 -7.79 4.83 -0.20
C ALA A 38 -6.78 5.55 0.72
N GLY A 39 -6.36 6.74 0.33
CA GLY A 39 -5.32 7.56 0.97
C GLY A 39 -3.88 7.21 0.56
N ASP A 40 -3.66 6.19 -0.28
CA ASP A 40 -2.35 5.96 -0.88
C ASP A 40 -2.02 7.04 -1.91
N LYS A 41 -0.87 7.69 -1.74
CA LYS A 41 -0.37 8.68 -2.69
C LYS A 41 0.61 8.07 -3.67
N ILE A 42 0.27 8.06 -4.94
CA ILE A 42 1.09 7.57 -6.05
C ILE A 42 2.24 8.56 -6.30
N LEU A 43 3.46 8.04 -6.29
CA LEU A 43 4.68 8.81 -6.51
C LEU A 43 5.30 8.54 -7.88
N ALA A 44 5.25 7.30 -8.35
CA ALA A 44 5.82 6.90 -9.62
C ALA A 44 5.11 5.65 -10.17
N ILE A 45 5.17 5.47 -11.49
CA ILE A 45 4.69 4.29 -12.22
C ILE A 45 5.81 3.83 -13.13
N ASP A 46 6.15 2.54 -13.07
CA ASP A 46 7.22 1.92 -13.87
C ASP A 46 8.54 2.70 -13.79
N ARG A 47 8.87 3.15 -12.57
CA ARG A 47 10.04 3.98 -12.22
C ARG A 47 10.02 5.42 -12.78
N VAL A 48 8.96 5.83 -13.48
CA VAL A 48 8.75 7.22 -13.93
C VAL A 48 7.99 8.00 -12.86
N PRO A 49 8.53 9.11 -12.33
CA PRO A 49 7.79 9.96 -11.39
C PRO A 49 6.46 10.42 -11.98
N LEU A 50 5.40 10.40 -11.16
CA LEU A 50 4.09 10.91 -11.57
C LEU A 50 4.03 12.45 -11.52
N GLU A 51 4.98 13.09 -10.85
CA GLU A 51 5.07 14.55 -10.83
C GLU A 51 5.34 15.11 -12.22
N GLY A 52 4.49 16.03 -12.68
CA GLY A 52 4.56 16.59 -14.03
C GLY A 52 3.93 15.72 -15.12
N HIS A 53 3.32 14.58 -14.77
CA HIS A 53 2.67 13.66 -15.70
C HIS A 53 1.23 13.36 -15.30
N GLU A 54 0.35 13.17 -16.29
CA GLU A 54 -0.96 12.60 -16.04
C GLU A 54 -0.86 11.08 -15.87
N LEU A 55 -1.65 10.54 -14.93
CA LEU A 55 -1.72 9.11 -14.66
C LEU A 55 -2.01 8.30 -15.93
N ALA A 56 -3.00 8.72 -16.72
CA ALA A 56 -3.40 8.06 -17.95
C ALA A 56 -2.25 7.98 -18.98
N GLN A 57 -1.42 9.03 -19.07
CA GLN A 57 -0.28 9.07 -19.98
C GLN A 57 0.77 8.01 -19.64
N LEU A 58 1.08 7.83 -18.34
CA LEU A 58 2.05 6.82 -17.93
C LEU A 58 1.50 5.40 -18.11
N LEU A 59 0.23 5.19 -17.80
CA LEU A 59 -0.44 3.88 -17.99
C LEU A 59 -0.51 3.46 -19.46
N ALA A 60 -0.70 4.42 -20.37
CA ALA A 60 -0.75 4.15 -21.81
C ALA A 60 0.62 3.77 -22.41
N ARG A 61 1.72 4.17 -21.77
CA ARG A 61 3.10 3.85 -22.20
C ARG A 61 3.58 2.50 -21.67
N GLY A 62 3.09 2.11 -20.49
CA GLY A 62 3.44 0.86 -19.83
C GLY A 62 2.63 -0.34 -20.34
N SER A 63 2.95 -1.51 -19.82
CA SER A 63 2.15 -2.72 -20.01
C SER A 63 1.96 -3.39 -18.65
N PRO A 64 0.71 -3.76 -18.29
CA PRO A 64 0.44 -4.34 -16.98
C PRO A 64 1.15 -5.71 -16.79
N PRO A 65 1.49 -6.07 -15.54
CA PRO A 65 1.30 -5.28 -14.33
C PRO A 65 2.23 -4.06 -14.26
N TYR A 66 1.70 -2.95 -13.76
CA TYR A 66 2.44 -1.71 -13.54
C TYR A 66 3.12 -1.72 -12.16
N GLU A 67 4.33 -1.19 -12.06
CA GLU A 67 4.98 -0.98 -10.77
C GLU A 67 4.61 0.40 -10.21
N PHE A 68 3.73 0.43 -9.22
CA PHE A 68 3.36 1.66 -8.53
C PHE A 68 4.24 1.87 -7.29
N LYS A 69 4.99 2.97 -7.27
CA LYS A 69 5.60 3.48 -6.04
C LYS A 69 4.59 4.37 -5.34
N VAL A 70 4.15 3.97 -4.15
CA VAL A 70 3.20 4.75 -3.36
C VAL A 70 3.75 5.11 -1.98
N ARG A 71 3.26 6.24 -1.45
CA ARG A 71 3.41 6.63 -0.05
C ARG A 71 2.07 6.44 0.64
N ARG A 72 2.11 5.65 1.70
CA ARG A 72 0.97 5.37 2.56
C ARG A 72 1.20 6.04 3.91
N ARG A 73 0.30 6.93 4.30
CA ARG A 73 0.27 7.48 5.66
C ARG A 73 -0.62 6.59 6.50
N ASP A 74 -0.09 6.05 7.59
CA ASP A 74 -0.83 5.18 8.51
C ASP A 74 -0.78 5.81 9.89
N GLU A 75 -1.77 6.66 10.20
CA GLU A 75 -1.83 7.39 11.47
C GLU A 75 -1.91 6.45 12.66
N PHE A 76 -2.61 5.32 12.52
CA PHE A 76 -2.67 4.33 13.59
C PHE A 76 -1.27 3.78 13.90
N LEU A 77 -0.55 3.30 12.88
CA LEU A 77 0.83 2.84 13.04
C LEU A 77 1.74 3.95 13.59
N LEU A 78 1.66 5.17 13.05
CA LEU A 78 2.46 6.30 13.53
C LEU A 78 2.20 6.60 15.01
N ASN A 79 0.93 6.56 15.44
CA ASN A 79 0.56 6.76 16.83
C ASN A 79 1.03 5.60 17.73
N GLN A 80 0.95 4.36 17.25
CA GLN A 80 1.49 3.19 17.96
C GLN A 80 3.01 3.28 18.12
N LEU A 81 3.75 3.65 17.06
CA LEU A 81 5.20 3.83 17.12
C LEU A 81 5.58 4.91 18.15
N LYS A 82 4.88 6.05 18.13
CA LYS A 82 5.10 7.14 19.10
C LYS A 82 4.81 6.70 20.54
N ALA A 83 3.69 6.00 20.76
CA ALA A 83 3.30 5.52 22.09
C ALA A 83 4.37 4.58 22.69
N HIS A 84 5.02 3.79 21.84
CA HIS A 84 6.12 2.89 22.23
C HIS A 84 7.50 3.56 22.17
N LYS A 85 7.55 4.90 22.06
CA LYS A 85 8.79 5.70 21.98
C LYS A 85 9.75 5.24 20.87
N LEU A 86 9.21 4.67 19.79
CA LEU A 86 9.96 4.22 18.64
C LEU A 86 10.22 5.40 17.70
N GLN A 87 11.43 5.46 17.14
CA GLN A 87 11.84 6.52 16.24
C GLN A 87 11.04 6.45 14.93
N VAL A 88 10.29 7.49 14.59
CA VAL A 88 9.46 7.50 13.37
C VAL A 88 10.26 7.88 12.12
N HIS A 89 11.23 8.78 12.24
CA HIS A 89 11.99 9.31 11.10
C HIS A 89 13.32 8.57 10.92
N GLY A 90 13.62 8.16 9.69
CA GLY A 90 14.87 7.46 9.37
C GLY A 90 14.91 5.99 9.79
N SER A 91 13.82 5.47 10.35
CA SER A 91 13.67 4.06 10.72
C SER A 91 12.75 3.32 9.75
N VAL A 92 13.02 2.05 9.51
CA VAL A 92 12.18 1.17 8.69
C VAL A 92 11.47 0.18 9.58
N TYR A 93 10.15 0.28 9.65
CA TYR A 93 9.29 -0.71 10.32
C TYR A 93 8.60 -1.56 9.28
N ARG A 94 8.52 -2.87 9.55
CA ARG A 94 7.75 -3.80 8.74
C ARG A 94 6.57 -4.31 9.56
N LEU A 95 5.36 -3.89 9.16
CA LEU A 95 4.16 -4.53 9.64
C LEU A 95 3.97 -5.85 8.88
N PHE A 96 3.79 -6.95 9.61
CA PHE A 96 3.46 -8.24 9.01
C PHE A 96 2.25 -8.83 9.76
N LYS A 97 1.38 -9.51 9.02
CA LYS A 97 0.38 -10.39 9.60
C LYS A 97 0.95 -11.80 9.55
N ALA A 98 1.13 -12.42 10.71
CA ALA A 98 1.52 -13.82 10.80
C ALA A 98 0.34 -14.62 11.38
N PRO A 99 -0.10 -15.72 10.74
CA PRO A 99 -1.00 -16.65 11.40
C PRO A 99 -0.26 -17.29 12.57
N ILE A 100 -0.80 -17.15 13.78
CA ILE A 100 -0.23 -17.75 14.98
C ILE A 100 -1.03 -19.00 15.32
N ARG A 101 -0.35 -20.13 15.53
CA ARG A 101 -0.98 -21.35 16.06
C ARG A 101 -0.69 -21.43 17.55
N ARG A 102 -1.72 -21.68 18.35
CA ARG A 102 -1.56 -21.92 19.79
C ARG A 102 -1.03 -23.35 19.99
N GLY A 103 0.10 -23.46 20.67
CA GLY A 103 0.65 -24.74 21.13
C GLY A 103 0.12 -25.14 22.51
N SER A 104 0.62 -26.25 23.04
CA SER A 104 0.33 -26.74 24.40
C SER A 104 0.58 -25.69 25.48
N ASP A 105 1.63 -24.89 25.29
CA ASP A 105 2.11 -23.91 26.27
C ASP A 105 1.75 -22.46 25.87
N GLY A 106 0.71 -22.28 25.03
CA GLY A 106 0.22 -20.96 24.61
C GLY A 106 0.74 -20.53 23.25
N LEU A 107 0.93 -19.21 23.05
CA LEU A 107 1.28 -18.64 21.74
C LEU A 107 2.80 -18.57 21.49
N GLY A 108 3.64 -18.82 22.50
CA GLY A 108 5.10 -18.69 22.38
C GLY A 108 5.57 -17.24 22.16
N ILE A 109 4.74 -16.25 22.50
CA ILE A 109 5.03 -14.82 22.39
C ILE A 109 4.88 -14.20 23.78
N GLU A 110 5.94 -13.57 24.27
CA GLU A 110 5.92 -12.74 25.46
C GLU A 110 5.86 -11.26 25.03
N LEU A 111 4.83 -10.54 25.48
CA LEU A 111 4.75 -9.10 25.31
C LEU A 111 5.47 -8.46 26.50
N ARG A 112 6.62 -7.82 26.25
CA ARG A 112 7.29 -6.99 27.26
C ARG A 112 6.86 -5.54 27.06
N GLY A 113 6.18 -5.00 28.07
CA GLY A 113 5.78 -3.59 28.16
C GLY A 113 6.88 -2.72 28.76
#